data_AF-A0A087D5W3-F1
#
_entry.id   AF-A0A087D5W3-F1
#
_cell.length_a   1.000
_cell.length_b   1.000
_cell.length_c   1.000
_cell.angle_alpha   90.00
_cell.angle_beta   90.00
_cell.angle_gamma   90.00
#
_symmetry.space_group_name_H-M   'P 1'
#
loop_
_entity.id
_entity.type
_entity.pdbx_description
1 polymer ?
#
loop_
_entity_poly.entity_id
_entity_poly.type
_entity_poly.pdbx_seq_one_letter_code
_entity_poly.pdbx_strand_id
1 'polypeptide(L)'
;MTIPLPYPDRSGHAGPERTDADLHGFLRPSPEDEVSVVTRRWCTATMIPAAVFMCLTQVSFAAQPYIHDASDARYLWMILATLLAFPLPFVLVARRSHPEPVFWACCAIVLIFPYDPLLMLMALTSLLARRSSRIRSLRAIAAAAAVSVWCQLRDALRPAESSLWHAVFARPKNGDDTAPTVMLAGDATIIVTAIVVSLIATLIAVLVGLHIRSRARLHEADARTQAAQHQAASLQSDLDNQRLSDAIAAETHDTLAHSLSLIALNASALQAEAGKLAADTVSGGPAAHPSPASDTPPAGGDDRAPGR
;
A
#
# COMPACT_ATOMS: atom_id res chain seq x y z
N MET A 1 57.55 -10.86 -10.07
CA MET A 1 58.32 -9.94 -9.22
C MET A 1 57.68 -8.55 -9.41
N THR A 2 56.58 -8.28 -8.72
CA THR A 2 56.51 -7.53 -7.44
C THR A 2 56.63 -6.01 -7.67
N ILE A 3 55.52 -5.30 -7.45
CA ILE A 3 55.42 -3.83 -7.49
C ILE A 3 56.09 -3.25 -6.21
N PRO A 4 56.51 -1.98 -6.20
CA PRO A 4 55.68 -1.02 -5.47
C PRO A 4 55.51 0.35 -6.19
N LEU A 5 54.31 0.93 -6.03
CA LEU A 5 54.07 2.36 -6.25
C LEU A 5 54.42 3.14 -4.96
N PRO A 6 54.91 4.38 -5.05
CA PRO A 6 55.20 5.19 -3.86
C PRO A 6 53.92 5.76 -3.21
N TYR A 7 53.89 5.76 -1.88
CA TYR A 7 52.80 6.29 -1.04
C TYR A 7 53.33 6.50 0.41
N PRO A 8 52.90 7.51 1.18
CA PRO A 8 52.33 8.82 0.82
C PRO A 8 53.20 9.99 1.36
N ASP A 9 52.71 11.24 1.28
CA ASP A 9 53.02 12.23 2.33
C ASP A 9 52.00 12.09 3.47
N ARG A 10 52.42 12.35 4.72
CA ARG A 10 51.62 12.20 5.95
C ARG A 10 51.89 13.35 6.93
N SER A 11 51.68 14.58 6.49
CA SER A 11 51.39 15.71 7.39
C SER A 11 49.91 15.70 7.77
N GLY A 12 49.59 15.95 9.05
CA GLY A 12 48.33 15.52 9.65
C GLY A 12 47.26 16.61 9.79
N HIS A 13 46.01 16.23 9.55
CA HIS A 13 44.87 16.76 10.31
C HIS A 13 44.25 15.65 11.16
N ALA A 14 43.77 16.00 12.35
CA ALA A 14 43.13 15.07 13.26
C ALA A 14 41.84 14.51 12.64
N GLY A 15 41.51 13.25 12.95
CA GLY A 15 40.24 12.66 12.53
C GLY A 15 39.06 13.40 13.15
N PRO A 16 37.90 13.50 12.46
CA PRO A 16 36.72 14.12 13.02
C PRO A 16 36.26 13.35 14.26
N GLU A 17 35.89 14.07 15.31
CA GLU A 17 35.28 13.49 16.50
C GLU A 17 34.04 12.68 16.11
N ARG A 18 33.99 11.43 16.59
CA ARG A 18 32.83 10.55 16.42
C ARG A 18 31.73 10.96 17.40
N THR A 19 31.16 12.14 17.17
CA THR A 19 30.14 12.76 18.03
C THR A 19 28.96 11.82 18.28
N ASP A 20 28.39 11.88 19.50
CA ASP A 20 27.32 10.98 19.96
C ASP A 20 26.04 11.03 19.12
N ALA A 21 25.91 12.02 18.23
CA ALA A 21 24.86 12.11 17.22
C ALA A 21 24.75 10.83 16.35
N ASP A 22 25.88 10.24 15.94
CA ASP A 22 25.88 8.97 15.17
C ASP A 22 25.38 7.78 16.02
N LEU A 23 25.73 7.76 17.30
CA LEU A 23 25.32 6.71 18.23
C LEU A 23 23.81 6.79 18.52
N HIS A 24 23.27 8.01 18.64
CA HIS A 24 21.83 8.26 18.71
C HIS A 24 21.11 8.00 17.37
N GLY A 25 21.79 8.15 16.23
CA GLY A 25 21.29 7.76 14.91
C GLY A 25 20.97 6.27 14.83
N PHE A 26 21.87 5.41 15.33
CA PHE A 26 21.70 3.95 15.33
C PHE A 26 20.46 3.46 16.11
N LEU A 27 19.99 4.24 17.10
CA LEU A 27 18.82 3.90 17.93
C LEU A 27 17.48 4.38 17.33
N ARG A 28 17.47 5.18 16.26
CA ARG A 28 16.24 5.53 15.55
C ARG A 28 15.94 4.46 14.48
N PRO A 29 14.74 3.84 14.46
CA PRO A 29 14.35 2.99 13.34
C PRO A 29 14.24 3.83 12.07
N SER A 30 14.93 3.41 11.01
CA SER A 30 14.84 4.07 9.70
C SER A 30 13.39 4.15 9.22
N PRO A 31 12.93 5.25 8.58
CA PRO A 31 11.59 5.35 8.03
C PRO A 31 11.29 4.29 6.95
N GLU A 32 12.32 3.67 6.36
CA GLU A 32 12.18 2.53 5.43
C GLU A 32 11.68 1.24 6.12
N ASP A 33 11.73 1.17 7.45
CA ASP A 33 11.38 0.00 8.24
C ASP A 33 9.90 -0.02 8.68
N GLU A 34 9.05 0.86 8.11
CA GLU A 34 7.64 1.03 8.48
C GLU A 34 6.67 0.95 7.28
N VAL A 35 5.72 0.01 7.33
CA VAL A 35 4.69 -0.20 6.29
C VAL A 35 3.39 0.50 6.66
N SER A 36 2.76 1.18 5.70
CA SER A 36 1.63 2.11 5.91
C SER A 36 0.25 1.46 6.19
N VAL A 37 0.16 0.61 7.22
CA VAL A 37 -1.03 -0.22 7.49
C VAL A 37 -2.19 0.54 8.15
N VAL A 38 -3.13 1.00 7.32
CA VAL A 38 -4.42 1.61 7.71
C VAL A 38 -5.27 0.62 8.52
N THR A 39 -5.25 0.75 9.85
CA THR A 39 -5.98 -0.16 10.76
C THR A 39 -7.36 0.40 11.11
N ARG A 40 -8.41 -0.13 10.45
CA ARG A 40 -9.82 0.23 10.65
C ARG A 40 -10.21 0.14 12.15
N ARG A 41 -10.81 1.18 12.71
CA ARG A 41 -11.08 1.30 14.18
C ARG A 41 -11.88 0.12 14.74
N TRP A 42 -12.84 -0.39 13.97
CA TRP A 42 -13.64 -1.59 14.24
C TRP A 42 -12.82 -2.83 14.64
N CYS A 43 -11.64 -3.05 14.04
CA CYS A 43 -10.77 -4.18 14.40
C CYS A 43 -10.23 -4.07 15.84
N THR A 44 -9.93 -2.86 16.33
CA THR A 44 -9.57 -2.66 17.74
C THR A 44 -10.78 -2.89 18.66
N ALA A 45 -11.97 -2.48 18.21
CA ALA A 45 -13.21 -2.58 18.99
C ALA A 45 -13.73 -4.02 19.16
N THR A 46 -13.49 -4.94 18.21
CA THR A 46 -13.82 -6.37 18.38
C THR A 46 -12.74 -7.16 19.11
N MET A 47 -11.47 -6.77 18.92
CA MET A 47 -10.32 -7.48 19.47
C MET A 47 -10.16 -7.31 21.00
N ILE A 48 -10.53 -6.14 21.55
CA ILE A 48 -10.47 -5.90 23.00
C ILE A 48 -11.48 -6.78 23.78
N PRO A 49 -12.79 -6.80 23.46
CA PRO A 49 -13.75 -7.70 24.13
C PRO A 49 -13.39 -9.18 24.02
N ALA A 50 -12.88 -9.63 22.88
CA ALA A 50 -12.44 -11.02 22.71
C ALA A 50 -11.24 -11.36 23.62
N ALA A 51 -10.27 -10.44 23.75
CA ALA A 51 -9.15 -10.61 24.66
C ALA A 51 -9.58 -10.56 26.14
N VAL A 52 -10.46 -9.63 26.53
CA VAL A 52 -11.04 -9.55 27.89
C VAL A 52 -11.76 -10.85 28.23
N PHE A 53 -12.63 -11.34 27.34
CA PHE A 53 -13.37 -12.60 27.54
C PHE A 53 -12.41 -13.78 27.78
N MET A 54 -11.44 -14.01 26.90
CA MET A 54 -10.51 -15.13 27.05
C MET A 54 -9.62 -15.02 28.30
N CYS A 55 -9.21 -13.80 28.67
CA CYS A 55 -8.47 -13.56 29.92
C CYS A 55 -9.33 -13.90 31.15
N LEU A 56 -10.60 -13.47 31.18
CA LEU A 56 -11.53 -13.82 32.25
C LEU A 56 -11.80 -15.33 32.30
N THR A 57 -11.94 -16.00 31.15
CA THR A 57 -12.09 -17.47 31.10
C THR A 57 -10.87 -18.17 31.71
N GLN A 58 -9.64 -17.87 31.27
CA GLN A 58 -8.45 -18.52 31.83
C GLN A 58 -8.24 -18.23 33.32
N VAL A 59 -8.52 -17.02 33.80
CA VAL A 59 -8.42 -16.69 35.23
C VAL A 59 -9.50 -17.39 36.04
N SER A 60 -10.73 -17.55 35.52
CA SER A 60 -11.81 -18.27 36.20
C SER A 60 -11.46 -19.74 36.45
N PHE A 61 -10.88 -20.43 35.47
CA PHE A 61 -10.36 -21.79 35.66
C PHE A 61 -9.13 -21.82 36.58
N ALA A 62 -8.21 -20.85 36.45
CA ALA A 62 -7.04 -20.72 37.33
C ALA A 62 -7.41 -20.48 38.81
N ALA A 63 -8.58 -19.88 39.08
CA ALA A 63 -9.03 -19.54 40.43
C ALA A 63 -9.63 -20.73 41.19
N GLN A 64 -10.17 -21.76 40.50
CA GLN A 64 -10.93 -22.86 41.12
C GLN A 64 -10.23 -23.50 42.34
N PRO A 65 -8.92 -23.83 42.32
CA PRO A 65 -8.25 -24.47 43.46
C PRO A 65 -8.16 -23.59 44.73
N TYR A 66 -8.37 -22.28 44.59
CA TYR A 66 -8.11 -21.29 45.64
C TYR A 66 -9.39 -20.69 46.23
N ILE A 67 -10.58 -21.05 45.73
CA ILE A 67 -11.88 -20.47 46.15
C ILE A 67 -12.15 -20.70 47.65
N HIS A 68 -11.61 -21.77 48.23
CA HIS A 68 -11.86 -22.15 49.63
C HIS A 68 -10.84 -21.57 50.62
N ASP A 69 -9.63 -21.18 50.17
CA ASP A 69 -8.55 -20.63 51.00
C ASP A 69 -8.39 -19.12 50.80
N ALA A 70 -9.36 -18.35 51.31
CA ALA A 70 -9.43 -16.89 51.13
C ALA A 70 -8.23 -16.09 51.69
N SER A 71 -7.38 -16.71 52.52
CA SER A 71 -6.16 -16.13 53.08
C SER A 71 -4.88 -16.43 52.28
N ASP A 72 -4.95 -17.26 51.24
CA ASP A 72 -3.79 -17.56 50.39
C ASP A 72 -3.44 -16.36 49.50
N ALA A 73 -2.16 -15.97 49.48
CA ALA A 73 -1.63 -14.96 48.57
C ALA A 73 -1.93 -15.29 47.08
N ARG A 74 -2.04 -16.58 46.73
CA ARG A 74 -2.45 -17.04 45.40
C ARG A 74 -3.91 -16.70 45.09
N TYR A 75 -4.84 -16.76 46.05
CA TYR A 75 -6.22 -16.34 45.86
C TYR A 75 -6.31 -14.82 45.58
N LEU A 76 -5.60 -14.02 46.38
CA LEU A 76 -5.48 -12.57 46.17
C LEU A 76 -4.86 -12.23 44.80
N TRP A 77 -3.89 -13.03 44.33
CA TRP A 77 -3.32 -12.90 42.99
C TRP A 77 -4.33 -13.19 41.87
N MET A 78 -5.24 -14.16 42.05
CA MET A 78 -6.32 -14.43 41.08
C MET A 78 -7.37 -13.32 41.07
N ILE A 79 -7.70 -12.72 42.21
CA ILE A 79 -8.56 -11.52 42.27
C ILE A 79 -7.90 -10.35 41.53
N LEU A 80 -6.61 -10.10 41.77
CA LEU A 80 -5.84 -9.08 41.06
C LEU A 80 -5.79 -9.32 39.55
N ALA A 81 -5.57 -10.58 39.13
CA ALA A 81 -5.61 -10.97 37.72
C ALA A 81 -7.01 -10.78 37.09
N THR A 82 -8.08 -11.07 37.83
CA THR A 82 -9.47 -10.86 37.37
C THR A 82 -9.76 -9.37 37.18
N LEU A 83 -9.34 -8.53 38.12
CA LEU A 83 -9.50 -7.07 38.04
C LEU A 83 -8.68 -6.47 36.88
N LEU A 84 -7.46 -6.95 36.68
CA LEU A 84 -6.55 -6.50 35.61
C LEU A 84 -6.91 -7.05 34.21
N ALA A 85 -7.76 -8.07 34.10
CA ALA A 85 -8.24 -8.60 32.82
C ALA A 85 -9.03 -7.56 32.00
N PHE A 86 -9.59 -6.53 32.64
CA PHE A 86 -10.27 -5.42 31.97
C PHE A 86 -9.31 -4.35 31.42
N PRO A 87 -8.40 -3.72 32.19
CA PRO A 87 -7.51 -2.67 31.69
C PRO A 87 -6.36 -3.17 30.81
N LEU A 88 -5.78 -4.36 31.06
CA LEU A 88 -4.56 -4.78 30.34
C LEU A 88 -4.77 -4.98 28.81
N PRO A 89 -5.92 -5.48 28.31
CA PRO A 89 -6.21 -5.47 26.88
C PRO A 89 -6.21 -4.09 26.21
N PHE A 90 -6.38 -2.97 26.93
CA PHE A 90 -6.30 -1.62 26.34
C PHE A 90 -4.87 -1.23 25.91
N VAL A 91 -3.83 -1.95 26.35
CA VAL A 91 -2.46 -1.80 25.81
C VAL A 91 -2.43 -2.04 24.29
N LEU A 92 -3.38 -2.84 23.76
CA LEU A 92 -3.56 -3.09 22.33
C LEU A 92 -4.07 -1.86 21.53
N VAL A 93 -4.46 -0.77 22.18
CA VAL A 93 -4.74 0.53 21.53
C VAL A 93 -3.44 1.22 21.11
N ALA A 94 -2.42 1.22 21.98
CA ALA A 94 -1.09 1.79 21.70
C ALA A 94 -0.32 1.06 20.59
N ARG A 95 -0.75 -0.16 20.24
CA ARG A 95 -0.26 -1.03 19.13
C ARG A 95 -0.23 -0.34 17.75
N ARG A 96 -0.92 0.80 17.60
CA ARG A 96 -0.88 1.66 16.41
C ARG A 96 0.45 2.41 16.28
N SER A 97 0.88 3.07 17.36
CA SER A 97 2.06 3.95 17.39
C SER A 97 3.33 3.23 17.85
N HIS A 98 3.20 2.27 18.77
CA HIS A 98 4.34 1.62 19.43
C HIS A 98 4.19 0.08 19.42
N PRO A 99 4.22 -0.58 18.26
CA PRO A 99 3.92 -2.01 18.13
C PRO A 99 4.92 -2.93 18.86
N GLU A 100 6.20 -2.54 18.94
CA GLU A 100 7.28 -3.35 19.53
C GLU A 100 7.23 -3.42 21.06
N PRO A 101 7.18 -2.30 21.82
CA PRO A 101 7.01 -2.37 23.28
C PRO A 101 5.63 -2.90 23.68
N VAL A 102 4.58 -2.71 22.86
CA VAL A 102 3.28 -3.35 23.11
C VAL A 102 3.36 -4.87 23.01
N PHE A 103 4.09 -5.42 22.03
CA PHE A 103 4.34 -6.86 21.96
C PHE A 103 5.08 -7.37 23.21
N TRP A 104 6.20 -6.74 23.61
CA TRP A 104 6.95 -7.16 24.78
C TRP A 104 6.17 -6.99 26.10
N ALA A 105 5.37 -5.92 26.23
CA ALA A 105 4.45 -5.75 27.36
C ALA A 105 3.40 -6.86 27.41
N CYS A 106 2.81 -7.25 26.27
CA CYS A 106 1.89 -8.38 26.18
C CYS A 106 2.58 -9.71 26.56
N CYS A 107 3.82 -9.96 26.13
CA CYS A 107 4.58 -11.13 26.58
C CYS A 107 4.76 -11.13 28.12
N ALA A 108 5.19 -10.00 28.70
CA ALA A 108 5.38 -9.88 30.15
C ALA A 108 4.06 -10.08 30.93
N ILE A 109 2.97 -9.45 30.47
CA ILE A 109 1.62 -9.58 31.06
C ILE A 109 1.18 -11.06 31.12
N VAL A 110 1.31 -11.79 30.02
CA VAL A 110 0.81 -13.18 29.89
C VAL A 110 1.76 -14.19 30.58
N LEU A 111 3.03 -13.82 30.82
CA LEU A 111 3.96 -14.58 31.68
C LEU A 111 3.67 -14.37 33.18
N ILE A 112 3.45 -13.13 33.61
CA ILE A 112 3.23 -12.75 35.02
C ILE A 112 1.86 -13.23 35.52
N PHE A 113 0.81 -13.04 34.70
CA PHE A 113 -0.56 -13.39 35.06
C PHE A 113 -1.05 -14.64 34.31
N PRO A 114 -2.03 -15.38 34.86
CA PRO A 114 -2.58 -16.59 34.24
C PRO A 114 -3.56 -16.29 33.09
N TYR A 115 -3.14 -15.46 32.13
CA TYR A 115 -3.90 -15.11 30.92
C TYR A 115 -3.56 -15.98 29.71
N ASP A 116 -4.43 -15.92 28.70
CA ASP A 116 -4.31 -16.61 27.43
C ASP A 116 -3.33 -15.92 26.44
N PRO A 117 -2.56 -16.69 25.64
CA PRO A 117 -1.64 -16.12 24.65
C PRO A 117 -2.30 -15.32 23.50
N LEU A 118 -3.62 -15.38 23.27
CA LEU A 118 -4.30 -14.58 22.23
C LEU A 118 -4.00 -13.08 22.34
N LEU A 119 -3.92 -12.52 23.55
CA LEU A 119 -3.57 -11.11 23.76
C LEU A 119 -2.17 -10.76 23.20
N MET A 120 -1.21 -11.67 23.37
CA MET A 120 0.14 -11.55 22.81
C MET A 120 0.16 -11.84 21.29
N LEU A 121 -0.58 -12.84 20.80
CA LEU A 121 -0.67 -13.15 19.37
C LEU A 121 -1.33 -12.00 18.59
N MET A 122 -2.33 -11.34 19.19
CA MET A 122 -2.91 -10.09 18.70
C MET A 122 -1.87 -8.97 18.64
N ALA A 123 -0.96 -8.85 19.61
CA ALA A 123 0.16 -7.90 19.50
C ALA A 123 1.13 -8.28 18.36
N LEU A 124 1.54 -9.55 18.27
CA LEU A 124 2.44 -10.09 17.25
C LEU A 124 1.96 -9.80 15.82
N THR A 125 0.68 -10.06 15.52
CA THR A 125 0.11 -9.82 14.18
C THR A 125 0.35 -8.39 13.68
N SER A 126 0.24 -7.40 14.58
CA SER A 126 0.44 -5.99 14.22
C SER A 126 1.89 -5.55 14.21
N LEU A 127 2.78 -6.20 14.98
CA LEU A 127 4.22 -5.96 14.87
C LEU A 127 4.71 -6.43 13.50
N LEU A 128 4.30 -7.64 13.11
CA LEU A 128 4.67 -8.27 11.84
C LEU A 128 4.08 -7.56 10.62
N ALA A 129 2.90 -6.96 10.76
CA ALA A 129 2.26 -6.16 9.73
C ALA A 129 3.00 -4.83 9.44
N ARG A 130 3.58 -4.19 10.47
CA ARG A 130 4.17 -2.83 10.37
C ARG A 130 5.68 -2.81 10.14
N ARG A 131 6.47 -3.63 10.85
CA ARG A 131 7.95 -3.56 10.84
C ARG A 131 8.56 -4.41 9.72
N SER A 132 9.53 -3.87 8.99
CA SER A 132 10.09 -4.53 7.81
C SER A 132 11.20 -5.55 8.13
N SER A 133 12.05 -5.24 9.12
CA SER A 133 13.33 -5.87 9.44
C SER A 133 13.25 -7.34 9.88
N ARG A 134 13.74 -8.23 9.01
CA ARG A 134 13.62 -9.70 9.13
C ARG A 134 14.10 -10.27 10.48
N ILE A 135 15.19 -9.73 11.02
CA ILE A 135 15.78 -10.18 12.30
C ILE A 135 14.87 -9.87 13.49
N ARG A 136 14.30 -8.65 13.57
CA ARG A 136 13.36 -8.27 14.63
C ARG A 136 12.08 -9.11 14.58
N SER A 137 11.52 -9.30 13.38
CA SER A 137 10.37 -10.19 13.20
C SER A 137 10.65 -11.63 13.62
N LEU A 138 11.82 -12.20 13.28
CA LEU A 138 12.16 -13.57 13.65
C LEU A 138 12.31 -13.73 15.17
N ARG A 139 12.96 -12.77 15.85
CA ARG A 139 13.07 -12.75 17.32
C ARG A 139 11.71 -12.65 18.00
N ALA A 140 10.80 -11.82 17.48
CA ALA A 140 9.44 -11.70 18.00
C ALA A 140 8.61 -12.98 17.80
N ILE A 141 8.73 -13.65 16.65
CA ILE A 141 8.06 -14.94 16.40
C ILE A 141 8.59 -16.03 17.34
N ALA A 142 9.91 -16.13 17.52
CA ALA A 142 10.51 -17.10 18.43
C ALA A 142 10.08 -16.86 19.90
N ALA A 143 10.08 -15.60 20.34
CA ALA A 143 9.59 -15.23 21.67
C ALA A 143 8.09 -15.55 21.85
N ALA A 144 7.25 -15.23 20.85
CA ALA A 144 5.83 -15.52 20.89
C ALA A 144 5.55 -17.03 20.96
N ALA A 145 6.25 -17.85 20.15
CA ALA A 145 6.10 -19.30 20.18
C ALA A 145 6.51 -19.90 21.54
N ALA A 146 7.63 -19.44 22.12
CA ALA A 146 8.07 -19.89 23.43
C ALA A 146 7.07 -19.53 24.53
N VAL A 147 6.56 -18.29 24.54
CA VAL A 147 5.55 -17.85 25.51
C VAL A 147 4.20 -18.55 25.30
N SER A 148 3.74 -18.76 24.06
CA SER A 148 2.46 -19.47 23.81
C SER A 148 2.52 -20.93 24.24
N VAL A 149 3.64 -21.61 23.98
CA VAL A 149 3.89 -22.98 24.47
C VAL A 149 3.90 -22.98 26.00
N TRP A 150 4.60 -22.05 26.64
CA TRP A 150 4.64 -21.95 28.10
C TRP A 150 3.26 -21.72 28.73
N CYS A 151 2.44 -20.83 28.17
CA CYS A 151 1.11 -20.54 28.71
C CYS A 151 0.13 -21.71 28.57
N GLN A 152 0.23 -22.46 27.46
CA GLN A 152 -0.58 -23.65 27.22
C GLN A 152 -0.10 -24.84 28.08
N LEU A 153 1.21 -25.01 28.25
CA LEU A 153 1.79 -25.99 29.17
C LEU A 153 1.43 -25.67 30.62
N ARG A 154 1.45 -24.39 31.02
CA ARG A 154 1.04 -23.91 32.35
C ARG A 154 -0.43 -24.22 32.66
N ASP A 155 -1.32 -24.25 31.66
CA ASP A 155 -2.72 -24.68 31.86
C ASP A 155 -2.88 -26.20 31.79
N ALA A 156 -2.16 -26.88 30.89
CA ALA A 156 -2.18 -28.34 30.76
C ALA A 156 -1.50 -29.09 31.92
N LEU A 157 -0.69 -28.42 32.74
CA LEU A 157 -0.09 -28.95 33.97
C LEU A 157 -0.91 -28.66 35.24
N ARG A 158 -2.11 -28.06 35.13
CA ARG A 158 -3.02 -27.83 36.28
C ARG A 158 -3.83 -29.08 36.59
N PRO A 159 -4.21 -29.32 37.86
CA PRO A 159 -5.13 -30.40 38.24
C PRO A 159 -6.46 -30.36 37.49
N ALA A 160 -7.07 -31.53 37.28
CA ALA A 160 -8.19 -31.72 36.35
C ALA A 160 -9.39 -30.77 36.54
N GLU A 161 -9.74 -30.44 37.78
CA GLU A 161 -10.86 -29.53 38.12
C GLU A 161 -10.56 -28.03 37.82
N SER A 162 -9.35 -27.70 37.31
CA SER A 162 -8.84 -26.31 37.22
C SER A 162 -8.13 -25.97 35.90
N SER A 163 -8.27 -26.83 34.88
CA SER A 163 -7.60 -26.72 33.59
C SER A 163 -8.64 -26.69 32.47
N LEU A 164 -8.52 -25.74 31.53
CA LEU A 164 -9.37 -25.74 30.33
C LEU A 164 -9.11 -26.99 29.49
N TRP A 165 -7.84 -27.40 29.42
CA TRP A 165 -7.43 -28.60 28.71
C TRP A 165 -8.02 -29.88 29.30
N HIS A 166 -8.10 -29.98 30.63
CA HIS A 166 -8.75 -31.14 31.25
C HIS A 166 -10.27 -31.08 31.08
N ALA A 167 -10.91 -29.91 31.16
CA ALA A 167 -12.34 -29.75 30.89
C ALA A 167 -12.74 -30.17 29.45
N VAL A 168 -11.85 -29.99 28.47
CA VAL A 168 -12.05 -30.43 27.07
C VAL A 168 -11.88 -31.96 26.91
N PHE A 169 -11.07 -32.61 27.73
CA PHE A 169 -10.78 -34.05 27.66
C PHE A 169 -11.41 -34.90 28.78
N ALA A 170 -12.23 -34.30 29.65
CA ALA A 170 -13.02 -34.99 30.66
C ALA A 170 -14.30 -35.61 30.06
N ARG A 171 -14.85 -36.64 30.70
CA ARG A 171 -16.21 -37.10 30.36
C ARG A 171 -17.22 -36.01 30.75
N PRO A 172 -18.22 -35.70 29.90
CA PRO A 172 -19.36 -34.90 30.35
C PRO A 172 -20.03 -35.65 31.52
N LYS A 173 -20.20 -34.97 32.66
CA LYS A 173 -20.90 -35.52 33.83
C LYS A 173 -22.37 -35.75 33.46
N ASN A 174 -22.89 -36.94 33.70
CA ASN A 174 -24.22 -37.36 33.24
C ASN A 174 -25.30 -37.07 34.30
N GLY A 175 -25.25 -35.89 34.91
CA GLY A 175 -26.08 -35.49 36.04
C GLY A 175 -25.60 -35.99 37.41
N ASP A 176 -24.44 -36.63 37.48
CA ASP A 176 -23.82 -37.21 38.66
C ASP A 176 -22.64 -36.37 39.18
N ASP A 177 -22.93 -35.23 39.81
CA ASP A 177 -21.92 -34.28 40.29
C ASP A 177 -20.87 -34.88 41.24
N THR A 178 -21.24 -35.93 41.98
CA THR A 178 -20.37 -36.67 42.92
C THR A 178 -19.41 -37.66 42.25
N ALA A 179 -19.51 -37.89 40.94
CA ALA A 179 -18.60 -38.80 40.23
C ALA A 179 -17.23 -38.12 40.01
N PRO A 180 -16.11 -38.81 40.27
CA PRO A 180 -14.77 -38.25 40.03
C PRO A 180 -14.54 -38.03 38.53
N THR A 181 -13.93 -36.91 38.16
CA THR A 181 -13.76 -36.49 36.77
C THR A 181 -12.84 -37.43 35.99
N VAL A 182 -13.44 -38.37 35.24
CA VAL A 182 -12.69 -39.35 34.43
C VAL A 182 -12.19 -38.71 33.13
N MET A 183 -10.87 -38.68 32.96
CA MET A 183 -10.19 -38.29 31.73
C MET A 183 -10.40 -39.32 30.61
N LEU A 184 -10.66 -38.87 29.37
CA LEU A 184 -10.66 -39.74 28.18
C LEU A 184 -9.25 -39.93 27.58
N ALA A 185 -8.34 -38.99 27.86
CA ALA A 185 -6.98 -38.98 27.33
C ALA A 185 -5.99 -38.90 28.49
N GLY A 186 -4.89 -39.66 28.42
CA GLY A 186 -3.81 -39.54 29.40
C GLY A 186 -3.03 -38.23 29.24
N ASP A 187 -2.47 -37.74 30.34
CA ASP A 187 -1.85 -36.41 30.51
C ASP A 187 -0.85 -36.05 29.39
N ALA A 188 -0.06 -37.03 28.94
CA ALA A 188 0.89 -36.85 27.83
C ALA A 188 0.21 -36.42 26.52
N THR A 189 -0.97 -36.96 26.20
CA THR A 189 -1.77 -36.58 25.03
C THR A 189 -2.33 -35.16 25.18
N ILE A 190 -2.72 -34.78 26.40
CA ILE A 190 -3.20 -33.43 26.72
C ILE A 190 -2.07 -32.41 26.55
N ILE A 191 -0.88 -32.70 27.06
CA ILE A 191 0.31 -31.86 26.89
C ILE A 191 0.70 -31.74 25.40
N VAL A 192 0.72 -32.83 24.64
CA VAL A 192 1.05 -32.81 23.20
C VAL A 192 0.01 -32.00 22.41
N THR A 193 -1.29 -32.17 22.67
CA THR A 193 -2.33 -31.40 21.97
C THR A 193 -2.31 -29.91 22.34
N ALA A 194 -2.04 -29.57 23.60
CA ALA A 194 -1.85 -28.19 24.04
C ALA A 194 -0.66 -27.50 23.34
N ILE A 195 0.47 -28.21 23.21
CA ILE A 195 1.64 -27.73 22.45
C ILE A 195 1.29 -27.54 20.98
N VAL A 196 0.68 -28.54 20.32
CA VAL A 196 0.30 -28.46 18.90
C VAL A 196 -0.65 -27.28 18.63
N VAL A 197 -1.67 -27.08 19.46
CA VAL A 197 -2.59 -25.93 19.31
C VAL A 197 -1.89 -24.59 19.55
N SER A 198 -0.92 -24.51 20.48
CA SER A 198 -0.11 -23.30 20.68
C SER A 198 0.70 -22.91 19.43
N LEU A 199 1.26 -23.91 18.73
CA LEU A 199 2.06 -23.72 17.52
C LEU A 199 1.16 -23.35 16.33
N ILE A 200 -0.01 -23.98 16.19
CA ILE A 200 -1.01 -23.64 15.16
C ILE A 200 -1.52 -22.21 15.35
N ALA A 201 -1.88 -21.81 16.58
CA ALA A 201 -2.33 -20.46 16.88
C ALA A 201 -1.25 -19.41 16.55
N THR A 202 0.02 -19.71 16.88
CA THR A 202 1.16 -18.84 16.56
C THR A 202 1.40 -18.75 15.04
N LEU A 203 1.31 -19.88 14.32
CA LEU A 203 1.42 -19.90 12.86
C LEU A 203 0.31 -19.07 12.19
N ILE A 204 -0.94 -19.19 12.64
CA ILE A 204 -2.06 -18.38 12.14
C ILE A 204 -1.80 -16.88 12.40
N ALA A 205 -1.34 -16.51 13.59
CA ALA A 205 -1.01 -15.12 13.92
C ALA A 205 0.11 -14.55 13.02
N VAL A 206 1.13 -15.36 12.70
CA VAL A 206 2.19 -15.02 11.76
C VAL A 206 1.65 -14.85 10.33
N LEU A 207 0.86 -15.81 9.83
CA LEU A 207 0.28 -15.77 8.49
C LEU A 207 -0.64 -14.55 8.31
N VAL A 208 -1.47 -14.23 9.31
CA VAL A 208 -2.33 -13.03 9.29
C VAL A 208 -1.49 -11.74 9.23
N GLY A 209 -0.44 -11.62 10.05
CA GLY A 209 0.46 -10.47 10.02
C GLY A 209 1.17 -10.29 8.68
N LEU A 210 1.63 -11.39 8.08
CA LEU A 210 2.28 -11.38 6.76
C LEU A 210 1.28 -11.08 5.62
N HIS A 211 0.04 -11.59 5.68
CA HIS A 211 -0.99 -11.30 4.67
C HIS A 211 -1.43 -9.83 4.69
N ILE A 212 -1.54 -9.22 5.86
CA ILE A 212 -1.81 -7.77 5.97
C ILE A 212 -0.66 -6.97 5.33
N ARG A 213 0.59 -7.37 5.57
CA ARG A 213 1.78 -6.73 5.00
C ARG A 213 1.93 -6.94 3.49
N SER A 214 1.57 -8.10 2.95
CA SER A 214 1.60 -8.33 1.50
C SER A 214 0.51 -7.52 0.78
N ARG A 215 -0.70 -7.45 1.34
CA ARG A 215 -1.79 -6.59 0.82
C ARG A 215 -1.42 -5.11 0.81
N ALA A 216 -0.82 -4.59 1.89
CA ALA A 216 -0.37 -3.20 1.92
C ALA A 216 0.66 -2.89 0.82
N ARG A 217 1.65 -3.78 0.63
CA ARG A 217 2.67 -3.65 -0.42
C ARG A 217 2.11 -3.75 -1.84
N LEU A 218 1.08 -4.56 -2.05
CA LEU A 218 0.38 -4.62 -3.34
C LEU A 218 -0.29 -3.27 -3.64
N HIS A 219 -1.06 -2.71 -2.70
CA HIS A 219 -1.68 -1.40 -2.91
C HIS A 219 -0.68 -0.25 -3.14
N GLU A 220 0.48 -0.27 -2.47
CA GLU A 220 1.58 0.67 -2.72
C GLU A 220 2.20 0.49 -4.12
N ALA A 221 2.19 -0.72 -4.70
CA ALA A 221 2.66 -1.00 -6.05
C ALA A 221 1.59 -0.70 -7.13
N ASP A 222 0.32 -1.02 -6.87
CA ASP A 222 -0.82 -0.68 -7.72
C ASP A 222 -0.89 0.83 -7.95
N ALA A 223 -0.80 1.62 -6.87
CA ALA A 223 -0.83 3.08 -6.93
C ALA A 223 0.35 3.68 -7.74
N ARG A 224 1.56 3.12 -7.61
CA ARG A 224 2.72 3.53 -8.43
C ARG A 224 2.51 3.17 -9.91
N THR A 225 1.92 2.02 -10.18
CA THR A 225 1.63 1.55 -11.55
C THR A 225 0.58 2.44 -12.22
N GLN A 226 -0.49 2.79 -11.50
CA GLN A 226 -1.51 3.73 -11.95
C GLN A 226 -0.93 5.13 -12.21
N ALA A 227 -0.07 5.64 -11.32
CA ALA A 227 0.59 6.93 -11.51
C ALA A 227 1.46 6.96 -12.79
N ALA A 228 2.23 5.88 -13.04
CA ALA A 228 3.02 5.74 -14.27
C ALA A 228 2.14 5.63 -15.53
N GLN A 229 1.01 4.90 -15.46
CA GLN A 229 0.04 4.81 -16.55
C GLN A 229 -0.62 6.15 -16.86
N HIS A 230 -0.97 6.96 -15.85
CA HIS A 230 -1.50 8.31 -16.05
C HIS A 230 -0.47 9.25 -16.70
N GLN A 231 0.81 9.16 -16.31
CA GLN A 231 1.89 9.92 -16.95
C GLN A 231 2.06 9.52 -18.42
N ALA A 232 2.09 8.23 -18.73
CA ALA A 232 2.17 7.73 -20.10
C ALA A 232 0.95 8.16 -20.95
N ALA A 233 -0.25 8.14 -20.39
CA ALA A 233 -1.47 8.59 -21.07
C ALA A 233 -1.47 10.11 -21.35
N SER A 234 -0.95 10.93 -20.43
CA SER A 234 -0.75 12.38 -20.67
C SER A 234 0.23 12.59 -21.82
N LEU A 235 1.42 11.98 -21.74
CA LEU A 235 2.45 12.11 -22.77
C LEU A 235 1.96 11.67 -24.16
N GLN A 236 1.15 10.60 -24.25
CA GLN A 236 0.53 10.18 -25.50
C GLN A 236 -0.46 11.24 -26.03
N SER A 237 -1.34 11.76 -25.16
CA SER A 237 -2.27 12.84 -25.50
C SER A 237 -1.54 14.12 -25.96
N ASP A 238 -0.44 14.47 -25.30
CA ASP A 238 0.36 15.65 -25.64
C ASP A 238 1.07 15.49 -27.00
N LEU A 239 1.60 14.29 -27.29
CA LEU A 239 2.23 13.95 -28.58
C LEU A 239 1.22 13.89 -29.74
N ASP A 240 0.01 13.38 -29.51
CA ASP A 240 -1.01 13.32 -30.57
C ASP A 240 -1.63 14.71 -30.83
N ASN A 241 -1.74 15.57 -29.82
CA ASN A 241 -2.06 16.99 -30.00
C ASN A 241 -0.96 17.75 -30.78
N GLN A 242 0.33 17.48 -30.50
CA GLN A 242 1.45 18.04 -31.26
C GLN A 242 1.41 17.60 -32.73
N ARG A 243 1.21 16.30 -32.99
CA ARG A 243 1.05 15.76 -34.36
C ARG A 243 -0.11 16.37 -35.12
N LEU A 244 -1.26 16.60 -34.46
CA LEU A 244 -2.40 17.29 -35.06
C LEU A 244 -2.03 18.73 -35.43
N SER A 245 -1.36 19.45 -34.53
CA SER A 245 -0.88 20.82 -34.78
C SER A 245 0.12 20.88 -35.94
N ASP A 246 1.09 19.96 -35.98
CA ASP A 246 2.12 19.90 -37.04
C ASP A 246 1.52 19.54 -38.40
N ALA A 247 0.55 18.61 -38.44
CA ALA A 247 -0.17 18.25 -39.65
C ALA A 247 -1.01 19.42 -40.19
N ILE A 248 -1.75 20.11 -39.30
CA ILE A 248 -2.52 21.31 -39.68
C ILE A 248 -1.58 22.41 -40.16
N ALA A 249 -0.43 22.63 -39.51
CA ALA A 249 0.55 23.62 -39.92
C ALA A 249 1.13 23.33 -41.31
N ALA A 250 1.47 22.07 -41.59
CA ALA A 250 1.97 21.63 -42.90
C ALA A 250 0.90 21.78 -44.01
N GLU A 251 -0.30 21.23 -43.81
CA GLU A 251 -1.36 21.26 -44.83
C GLU A 251 -1.89 22.70 -45.07
N THR A 252 -1.90 23.54 -44.03
CA THR A 252 -2.17 24.97 -44.19
C THR A 252 -1.05 25.66 -44.97
N HIS A 253 0.23 25.34 -44.72
CA HIS A 253 1.35 25.91 -45.47
C HIS A 253 1.29 25.55 -46.95
N ASP A 254 1.05 24.28 -47.29
CA ASP A 254 0.94 23.80 -48.68
C ASP A 254 -0.27 24.44 -49.39
N THR A 255 -1.42 24.54 -48.70
CA THR A 255 -2.63 25.18 -49.24
C THR A 255 -2.43 26.68 -49.46
N LEU A 256 -1.74 27.38 -48.55
CA LEU A 256 -1.40 28.79 -48.71
C LEU A 256 -0.38 29.01 -49.84
N ALA A 257 0.66 28.19 -49.92
CA ALA A 257 1.65 28.25 -51.00
C ALA A 257 1.01 28.00 -52.38
N HIS A 258 0.11 27.00 -52.48
CA HIS A 258 -0.61 26.69 -53.71
C HIS A 258 -1.56 27.82 -54.13
N SER A 259 -2.37 28.33 -53.20
CA SER A 259 -3.31 29.43 -53.50
C SER A 259 -2.61 30.75 -53.83
N LEU A 260 -1.51 31.08 -53.15
CA LEU A 260 -0.65 32.23 -53.50
C LEU A 260 -0.03 32.07 -54.90
N SER A 261 0.38 30.86 -55.29
CA SER A 261 0.90 30.58 -56.64
C SER A 261 -0.16 30.84 -57.72
N LEU A 262 -1.40 30.38 -57.52
CA LEU A 262 -2.52 30.66 -58.44
C LEU A 262 -2.87 32.15 -58.51
N ILE A 263 -2.82 32.87 -57.38
CA ILE A 263 -3.07 34.32 -57.35
C ILE A 263 -1.97 35.07 -58.11
N ALA A 264 -0.69 34.72 -57.90
CA ALA A 264 0.44 35.33 -58.60
C ALA A 264 0.38 35.05 -60.12
N LEU A 265 -0.05 33.86 -60.53
CA LEU A 265 -0.26 33.50 -61.93
C LEU A 265 -1.37 34.34 -62.57
N ASN A 266 -2.54 34.45 -61.92
CA ASN A 266 -3.66 35.27 -62.40
C ASN A 266 -3.31 36.77 -62.43
N ALA A 267 -2.59 37.28 -61.43
CA ALA A 267 -2.12 38.67 -61.43
C ALA A 267 -1.13 38.94 -62.58
N SER A 268 -0.23 38.00 -62.87
CA SER A 268 0.69 38.07 -64.01
C SER A 268 -0.05 38.05 -65.36
N ALA A 269 -1.09 37.22 -65.49
CA ALA A 269 -1.93 37.17 -66.68
C ALA A 269 -2.72 38.48 -66.89
N LEU A 270 -3.36 39.00 -65.83
CA LEU A 270 -4.04 40.30 -65.86
C LEU A 270 -3.09 41.45 -66.21
N GLN A 271 -1.87 41.44 -65.69
CA GLN A 271 -0.87 42.47 -65.99
C GLN A 271 -0.34 42.35 -67.44
N ALA A 272 -0.26 41.14 -68.00
CA ALA A 272 0.06 40.93 -69.40
C ALA A 272 -1.07 41.40 -70.35
N GLU A 273 -2.34 41.12 -70.03
CA GLU A 273 -3.48 41.65 -70.79
C GLU A 273 -3.60 43.17 -70.68
N ALA A 274 -3.44 43.74 -69.48
CA ALA A 274 -3.42 45.19 -69.28
C ALA A 274 -2.27 45.87 -70.04
N GLY A 275 -1.08 45.25 -70.07
CA GLY A 275 0.05 45.72 -70.88
C GLY A 275 -0.22 45.67 -72.39
N LYS A 276 -0.93 44.64 -72.86
CA LYS A 276 -1.37 44.52 -74.25
C LYS A 276 -2.41 45.59 -74.62
N LEU A 277 -3.44 45.78 -73.78
CA LEU A 277 -4.45 46.84 -73.95
C LEU A 277 -3.83 48.24 -73.93
N ALA A 278 -2.78 48.47 -73.13
CA ALA A 278 -2.01 49.70 -73.13
C ALA A 278 -1.23 49.90 -74.45
N ALA A 279 -0.66 48.84 -75.04
CA ALA A 279 0.02 48.92 -76.34
C ALA A 279 -0.97 49.16 -77.51
N ASP A 280 -2.14 48.51 -77.47
CA ASP A 280 -3.20 48.71 -78.46
C ASP A 280 -3.76 50.14 -78.41
N THR A 281 -3.95 50.72 -77.20
CA THR A 281 -4.43 52.10 -77.05
C THR A 281 -3.37 53.16 -77.40
N VAL A 282 -2.08 52.91 -77.14
CA VAL A 282 -0.98 53.79 -77.60
C VAL A 282 -0.87 53.82 -79.14
N SER A 283 -1.36 52.80 -79.83
CA SER A 283 -1.41 52.74 -81.30
C SER A 283 -2.59 53.51 -81.92
N GLY A 284 -3.42 54.18 -81.11
CA GLY A 284 -4.77 54.64 -81.47
C GLY A 284 -4.97 56.14 -81.78
N GLY A 285 -4.30 56.69 -82.80
CA GLY A 285 -4.74 57.92 -83.49
C GLY A 285 -3.78 59.13 -83.48
N PRO A 286 -4.11 60.23 -84.20
CA PRO A 286 -5.34 60.50 -84.95
C PRO A 286 -5.23 60.23 -86.48
N ALA A 287 -6.36 60.27 -87.18
CA ALA A 287 -6.47 59.91 -88.60
C ALA A 287 -6.49 61.10 -89.57
N ALA A 288 -6.25 60.82 -90.86
CA ALA A 288 -6.62 61.67 -91.99
C ALA A 288 -7.49 60.87 -92.99
N HIS A 289 -8.52 61.51 -93.54
CA HIS A 289 -9.56 60.91 -94.38
C HIS A 289 -9.17 60.92 -95.89
N PRO A 290 -9.83 60.14 -96.79
CA PRO A 290 -11.24 60.34 -97.13
C PRO A 290 -12.09 59.06 -97.40
N SER A 291 -13.36 59.31 -97.71
CA SER A 291 -14.41 58.39 -98.24
C SER A 291 -14.21 58.09 -99.75
N PRO A 292 -14.98 57.22 -100.45
CA PRO A 292 -16.44 56.99 -100.32
C PRO A 292 -16.95 55.53 -100.40
N ALA A 293 -18.28 55.38 -100.16
CA ALA A 293 -19.26 54.40 -100.69
C ALA A 293 -18.84 52.94 -101.02
N SER A 294 -19.57 51.88 -100.63
CA SER A 294 -20.85 51.73 -99.88
C SER A 294 -20.91 50.29 -99.27
N ASP A 295 -22.00 49.58 -98.90
CA ASP A 295 -23.45 49.70 -99.15
C ASP A 295 -24.32 49.01 -98.04
N THR A 296 -25.45 48.38 -98.42
CA THR A 296 -26.56 47.93 -97.55
C THR A 296 -26.45 46.49 -96.96
N PRO A 297 -27.23 46.17 -95.89
CA PRO A 297 -27.20 44.92 -95.09
C PRO A 297 -28.27 43.87 -95.58
N PRO A 298 -28.81 42.84 -94.84
CA PRO A 298 -28.70 42.49 -93.39
C PRO A 298 -28.74 40.97 -93.00
N ALA A 299 -29.04 40.74 -91.70
CA ALA A 299 -29.50 39.51 -91.01
C ALA A 299 -28.42 38.54 -90.46
N GLY A 300 -28.61 37.93 -89.28
CA GLY A 300 -29.69 38.09 -88.28
C GLY A 300 -29.63 37.04 -87.13
N GLY A 301 -30.45 37.21 -86.08
CA GLY A 301 -30.45 36.36 -84.86
C GLY A 301 -29.56 36.93 -83.74
N ASP A 302 -29.96 37.13 -82.48
CA ASP A 302 -31.08 36.59 -81.67
C ASP A 302 -30.94 35.07 -81.39
N ASP A 303 -31.12 34.52 -80.18
CA ASP A 303 -31.59 35.08 -78.89
C ASP A 303 -31.15 34.17 -77.71
N ARG A 304 -31.24 34.63 -76.45
CA ARG A 304 -31.32 33.87 -75.17
C ARG A 304 -30.18 32.89 -74.80
N ALA A 305 -30.01 32.44 -73.54
CA ALA A 305 -30.32 32.93 -72.18
C ALA A 305 -29.67 31.95 -71.16
N PRO A 306 -29.59 32.26 -69.85
CA PRO A 306 -28.69 31.54 -68.93
C PRO A 306 -29.37 30.47 -68.07
N GLY A 307 -28.53 29.61 -67.47
CA GLY A 307 -28.70 29.18 -66.08
C GLY A 307 -28.89 27.68 -65.83
N ARG A 308 -27.80 27.01 -65.41
CA ARG A 308 -27.66 26.57 -64.01
C ARG A 308 -26.22 26.21 -63.66
#